data_AF-A0A812QJI6-F1
#
_entry.id   AF-A0A812QJI6-F1
#
_cell.length_a   1.000
_cell.length_b   1.000
_cell.length_c   1.000
_cell.angle_alpha   90.00
_cell.angle_beta   90.00
_cell.angle_gamma   90.00
#
_symmetry.space_group_name_H-M   'P 1'
#
loop_
_entity.id
_entity.type
_entity.pdbx_description
1 polymer ?
#
loop_
_entity_poly.entity_id
_entity_poly.type
_entity_poly.pdbx_seq_one_letter_code
_entity_poly.pdbx_strand_id
1 'polypeptide(L)'
;VLPIACGPPGSLEAEWLQLQFAARRVKKEYWCLCQGASLGCCGATGEVRHPLLTREVEESVFRTEVSTLGRPAHTAYEVLRRHESPDVTGEEIILLK
;
A
#
# COMPACT_ATOMS: atom_id res chain seq x y z
N VAL A 1 -4.71 14.13 -5.82
CA VAL A 1 -3.67 15.15 -6.12
C VAL A 1 -2.33 14.55 -5.74
N LEU A 2 -1.43 14.33 -6.69
CA LEU A 2 -0.04 13.94 -6.41
C LEU A 2 0.74 15.25 -6.17
N PRO A 3 1.30 15.49 -4.98
CA PRO A 3 2.12 16.67 -4.76
C PRO A 3 3.43 16.50 -5.56
N ILE A 4 3.73 17.48 -6.42
CA ILE A 4 4.94 17.51 -7.24
C ILE A 4 5.76 18.71 -6.79
N ALA A 5 7.01 18.47 -6.39
CA ALA A 5 8.00 19.52 -6.25
C ALA A 5 8.60 19.78 -7.63
N CYS A 6 8.50 21.01 -8.13
CA CYS A 6 8.99 21.38 -9.46
C CYS A 6 10.48 21.73 -9.49
N GLY A 7 11.15 21.74 -8.33
CA GLY A 7 12.58 22.03 -8.22
C GLY A 7 13.48 20.81 -8.49
N PRO A 8 14.76 21.03 -8.84
CA PRO A 8 15.72 19.94 -9.03
C PRO A 8 15.98 19.18 -7.70
N PRO A 9 16.59 17.98 -7.75
CA PRO A 9 17.04 17.30 -6.54
C PRO A 9 17.92 18.20 -5.66
N GLY A 10 17.63 18.28 -4.35
CA GLY A 10 18.34 19.15 -3.40
C GLY A 10 17.85 20.60 -3.33
N SER A 11 16.80 20.95 -4.06
CA SER A 11 16.12 22.25 -3.92
C SER A 11 15.23 22.30 -2.65
N LEU A 12 14.93 23.51 -2.17
CA LEU A 12 14.04 23.72 -1.02
C LEU A 12 12.67 23.08 -1.23
N GLU A 13 12.14 23.14 -2.45
CA GLU A 13 10.85 22.56 -2.82
C GLU A 13 10.88 21.03 -2.72
N ALA A 14 11.97 20.40 -3.19
CA ALA A 14 12.16 18.96 -3.12
C ALA A 14 12.34 18.47 -1.67
N GLU A 15 13.16 19.18 -0.89
CA GLU A 15 13.37 18.88 0.54
C GLU A 15 12.09 19.06 1.35
N TRP A 16 11.35 20.16 1.11
CA TRP A 16 10.07 20.40 1.76
C TRP A 16 9.08 19.28 1.49
N LEU A 17 8.96 18.84 0.23
CA LEU A 17 8.11 17.71 -0.13
C LEU A 17 8.55 16.43 0.60
N GLN A 18 9.84 16.09 0.58
CA GLN A 18 10.37 14.91 1.29
C GLN A 18 10.04 14.94 2.79
N LEU A 19 10.17 16.11 3.43
CA LEU A 19 9.81 16.30 4.83
C LEU A 19 8.33 16.01 5.09
N GLN A 20 7.41 16.40 4.19
CA GLN A 20 5.99 16.06 4.34
C GLN A 20 5.75 14.54 4.33
N PHE A 21 6.48 13.79 3.49
CA PHE A 21 6.39 12.33 3.48
C PHE A 21 7.02 11.71 4.74
N ALA A 22 8.21 12.16 5.13
CA ALA A 22 8.90 11.69 6.33
C ALA A 22 8.07 11.94 7.60
N ALA A 23 7.39 13.08 7.68
CA ALA A 23 6.50 13.45 8.77
C ALA A 23 5.08 12.86 8.65
N ARG A 24 4.81 11.99 7.67
CA ARG A 24 3.49 11.35 7.42
C ARG A 24 2.33 12.37 7.27
N ARG A 25 2.61 13.53 6.66
CA ARG A 25 1.63 14.59 6.39
C ARG A 25 0.91 14.44 5.05
N VAL A 26 1.38 13.51 4.21
CA VAL A 26 0.75 13.19 2.91
C VAL A 26 -0.18 12.00 3.06
N LYS A 27 -1.49 12.21 2.78
CA LYS A 27 -2.46 11.12 2.68
C LYS A 27 -2.45 10.53 1.27
N LYS A 28 -2.20 9.22 1.17
CA LYS A 28 -2.34 8.45 -0.07
C LYS A 28 -3.51 7.49 0.08
N GLU A 29 -4.37 7.45 -0.91
CA GLU A 29 -5.49 6.52 -1.00
C GLU A 29 -5.36 5.77 -2.32
N TYR A 30 -5.57 4.46 -2.26
CA TYR A 30 -5.47 3.56 -3.41
C TYR A 30 -6.80 2.84 -3.58
N TRP A 31 -7.06 2.30 -4.77
CA TRP A 31 -8.20 1.42 -5.00
C TRP A 31 -7.62 0.11 -5.53
N CYS A 32 -7.90 -0.98 -4.84
CA CYS A 32 -7.29 -2.28 -5.11
C CYS A 32 -8.38 -3.32 -5.35
N LEU A 33 -8.26 -4.06 -6.44
CA LEU A 33 -9.05 -5.27 -6.66
C LEU A 33 -8.22 -6.47 -6.20
N CYS A 34 -8.70 -7.19 -5.21
CA CYS A 34 -8.01 -8.33 -4.60
C CYS A 34 -8.87 -9.58 -4.72
N GLN A 35 -8.23 -10.75 -4.70
CA GLN A 35 -8.91 -12.04 -4.63
C GLN A 35 -8.45 -12.80 -3.38
N GLY A 36 -9.37 -13.49 -2.72
CA GLY A 36 -9.04 -14.40 -1.63
C GLY A 36 -10.22 -14.65 -0.68
N ALA A 37 -9.91 -15.07 0.55
CA ALA A 37 -10.90 -15.27 1.58
C ALA A 37 -11.64 -13.96 1.94
N SER A 38 -12.89 -14.08 2.41
CA SER A 38 -13.68 -12.93 2.81
C SER A 38 -13.00 -12.11 3.91
N LEU A 39 -12.91 -10.80 3.71
CA LEU A 39 -12.35 -9.84 4.68
C LEU A 39 -13.42 -9.19 5.56
N GLY A 40 -14.66 -9.67 5.52
CA GLY A 40 -15.81 -9.10 6.23
C GLY A 40 -16.87 -8.50 5.30
N CYS A 41 -17.86 -7.82 5.85
CA CYS A 41 -18.92 -7.15 5.06
C CYS A 41 -18.41 -5.86 4.37
N CYS A 42 -19.16 -5.33 3.40
CA CYS A 42 -18.88 -4.00 2.88
C CYS A 42 -18.99 -2.96 4.01
N GLY A 43 -18.04 -2.02 4.05
CA GLY A 43 -17.83 -1.07 5.15
C GLY A 43 -16.93 -1.61 6.27
N ALA A 44 -16.56 -2.90 6.25
CA ALA A 44 -15.57 -3.42 7.19
C ALA A 44 -14.21 -2.78 6.94
N THR A 45 -13.51 -2.43 8.01
CA THR A 45 -12.16 -1.86 7.98
C THR A 45 -11.16 -2.83 8.58
N GLY A 46 -9.94 -2.84 8.06
CA GLY A 46 -8.84 -3.60 8.63
C GLY A 46 -7.50 -2.92 8.45
N GLU A 47 -6.47 -3.50 9.05
CA GLU A 47 -5.11 -3.02 8.90
C GLU A 47 -4.09 -4.15 8.86
N VAL A 48 -3.00 -3.90 8.14
CA VAL A 48 -1.84 -4.78 8.03
C VAL A 48 -0.63 -4.02 8.57
N ARG A 49 0.00 -4.59 9.61
CA ARG A 49 1.14 -3.99 10.33
C ARG A 49 2.31 -4.97 10.40
N HIS A 50 2.99 -5.17 9.29
CA HIS A 50 4.14 -6.07 9.22
C HIS A 50 5.35 -5.30 8.70
N PRO A 51 6.54 -5.43 9.33
CA PRO A 51 7.74 -4.83 8.79
C PRO A 51 8.13 -5.50 7.48
N LEU A 52 8.60 -4.68 6.53
CA LEU A 52 8.92 -5.10 5.17
C LEU A 52 10.41 -4.92 4.88
N LEU A 53 11.02 -5.96 4.33
CA LEU A 53 12.40 -5.93 3.87
C LEU A 53 12.43 -6.05 2.35
N THR A 54 13.04 -5.07 1.69
CA THR A 54 13.24 -5.05 0.24
C THR A 54 14.70 -5.39 -0.06
N ARG A 55 14.92 -6.34 -0.96
CA ARG A 55 16.25 -6.74 -1.45
C ARG A 55 16.27 -6.72 -2.97
N GLU A 56 17.41 -6.34 -3.53
CA GLU A 56 17.68 -6.55 -4.95
C GLU A 56 18.00 -8.04 -5.17
N VAL A 57 17.31 -8.67 -6.11
CA VAL A 57 17.47 -10.12 -6.41
C VAL A 57 18.16 -10.34 -7.76
N GLU A 58 17.98 -9.41 -8.69
CA GLU A 58 18.63 -9.32 -10.00
C GLU A 58 18.83 -7.83 -10.33
N GLU A 59 19.57 -7.50 -11.39
CA GLU A 59 19.86 -6.10 -11.75
C GLU A 59 18.57 -5.28 -11.89
N SER A 60 18.37 -4.32 -10.98
CA SER A 60 17.16 -3.47 -10.88
C SER A 60 15.84 -4.20 -10.55
N VAL A 61 15.89 -5.49 -10.18
CA VAL A 61 14.71 -6.25 -9.73
C VAL A 61 14.69 -6.31 -8.21
N PHE A 62 13.65 -5.73 -7.62
CA PHE A 62 13.48 -5.68 -6.17
C PHE A 62 12.36 -6.61 -5.72
N ARG A 63 12.65 -7.45 -4.72
CA ARG A 63 11.66 -8.27 -4.03
C ARG A 63 11.45 -7.73 -2.61
N THR A 64 10.19 -7.62 -2.21
CA THR A 64 9.81 -7.20 -0.85
C THR A 64 9.10 -8.35 -0.14
N GLU A 65 9.50 -8.61 1.11
CA GLU A 65 8.93 -9.68 1.95
C GLU A 65 8.67 -9.21 3.38
N VAL A 66 7.76 -9.88 4.08
CA VAL A 66 7.56 -9.67 5.52
C VAL A 66 8.75 -10.23 6.28
N SER A 67 9.39 -9.40 7.10
CA SER A 67 10.58 -9.79 7.86
C SER A 67 10.72 -8.94 9.11
N THR A 68 11.11 -9.52 10.23
CA THR A 68 11.39 -8.79 11.49
C THR A 68 12.59 -7.84 11.38
N LEU A 69 13.45 -8.03 10.37
CA LEU A 69 14.58 -7.15 10.06
C LEU A 69 14.20 -6.00 9.11
N GLY A 70 12.93 -5.96 8.67
CA GLY A 70 12.41 -4.96 7.75
C GLY A 70 12.11 -3.61 8.40
N ARG A 71 11.78 -2.61 7.57
CA ARG A 71 11.30 -1.31 8.04
C ARG A 71 9.83 -1.42 8.45
N PRO A 72 9.38 -0.73 9.52
CA PRO A 72 7.97 -0.73 9.90
C PRO A 72 7.07 -0.24 8.77
N ALA A 73 6.04 -1.01 8.43
CA ALA A 73 5.04 -0.65 7.43
C ALA A 73 3.63 -0.82 7.99
N HIS A 74 2.72 0.04 7.52
CA HIS A 74 1.32 0.06 7.92
C HIS A 74 0.46 0.41 6.72
N THR A 75 -0.56 -0.41 6.48
CA THR A 75 -1.60 -0.17 5.48
C THR A 75 -2.94 -0.41 6.14
N ALA A 76 -3.83 0.58 6.06
CA ALA A 76 -5.24 0.42 6.43
C ALA A 76 -6.07 0.23 5.16
N TYR A 77 -7.19 -0.47 5.27
CA TYR A 77 -8.12 -0.70 4.17
C TYR A 77 -9.58 -0.68 4.62
N GLU A 78 -10.48 -0.39 3.68
CA GLU A 78 -11.93 -0.52 3.79
C GLU A 78 -12.47 -1.42 2.67
N VAL A 79 -13.36 -2.35 3.00
CA VAL A 79 -14.04 -3.22 2.02
C VAL A 79 -15.19 -2.44 1.37
N LEU A 80 -15.06 -2.12 0.09
CA LEU A 80 -16.07 -1.34 -0.63
C LEU A 80 -17.09 -2.21 -1.37
N ARG A 81 -16.63 -3.28 -2.02
CA ARG A 81 -17.45 -4.21 -2.79
C ARG A 81 -16.93 -5.64 -2.63
N ARG A 82 -17.82 -6.60 -2.77
CA ARG A 82 -17.54 -8.03 -2.75
C ARG A 82 -18.31 -8.72 -3.87
N HIS A 83 -17.67 -9.66 -4.52
CA HIS A 83 -18.24 -10.52 -5.55
C HIS A 83 -17.70 -11.93 -5.33
N GLU A 84 -18.50 -12.95 -5.62
CA GLU A 84 -18.00 -14.33 -5.64
C GLU A 84 -16.95 -14.47 -6.75
N SER A 85 -15.85 -15.17 -6.45
CA SER A 85 -14.85 -15.47 -7.47
C SER A 85 -15.42 -16.47 -8.47
N PRO A 86 -15.35 -16.20 -9.79
CA PRO A 86 -15.81 -17.15 -10.80
C PRO A 86 -14.86 -18.35 -10.93
N ASP A 87 -13.60 -18.19 -10.54
CA ASP A 87 -12.53 -19.15 -10.82
C ASP A 87 -12.25 -20.10 -9.64
N VAL A 88 -12.53 -19.66 -8.41
CA VAL A 88 -12.18 -20.39 -7.19
C VAL A 88 -13.34 -20.40 -6.20
N THR A 89 -13.91 -21.59 -5.98
CA THR A 89 -15.00 -21.79 -5.03
C THR A 89 -14.57 -21.42 -3.61
N GLY A 90 -15.32 -20.54 -2.97
CA GLY A 90 -15.07 -20.10 -1.59
C GLY A 90 -14.17 -18.87 -1.47
N GLU A 91 -13.66 -18.34 -2.59
CA GLU A 91 -12.98 -17.05 -2.62
C GLU A 91 -13.89 -15.94 -3.16
N GLU A 92 -13.50 -14.70 -2.85
CA GLU A 92 -14.19 -13.49 -3.26
C GLU A 92 -13.23 -12.58 -4.01
N ILE A 93 -13.77 -11.87 -4.99
CA ILE A 93 -13.17 -10.67 -5.55
C ILE A 93 -13.64 -9.48 -4.71
N ILE A 94 -12.68 -8.75 -4.13
CA ILE A 94 -12.91 -7.72 -3.13
C ILE A 94 -12.31 -6.40 -3.63
N LEU A 95 -13.12 -5.35 -3.67
CA LEU A 95 -12.64 -3.99 -3.93
C LEU A 95 -12.32 -3.30 -2.60
N LEU A 96 -11.07 -2.87 -2.44
CA LEU A 96 -10.55 -2.20 -1.26
C LEU A 96 -10.20 -0.73 -1.56
N LYS A 97 -10.25 0.11 -0.52
CA LYS A 97 -9.68 1.46 -0.51
C LYS A 97 -8.79 1.68 0.71
#